data_AF-A0A938CIV6-F1
#
_entry.id   AF-A0A938CIV6-F1
#
_cell.length_a   1.000
_cell.length_b   1.000
_cell.length_c   1.000
_cell.angle_alpha   90.00
_cell.angle_beta   90.00
_cell.angle_gamma   90.00
#
_symmetry.space_group_name_H-M   'P 1'
#
loop_
_entity.id
_entity.type
_entity.pdbx_description
1 polymer ?
#
loop_
_entity_poly.entity_id
_entity_poly.type
_entity_poly.pdbx_seq_one_letter_code
_entity_poly.pdbx_strand_id
1 'polypeptide(L)'
;MLPRSPASARPRRRSTRCGLPRVRSQSLCPPAADGSHFPFPLPFALVPPGPTCRRARRGGGTAGRRDTIRGGSPVGSKYSVGLDFGTNSVRAIIVDVASGEEVATAVSDYRRGEAGVIVDAGNPHVARQHPADYLECMVECMAEALGTARETSGFSAEAVIGIGVDTTGSTPIPVDAAGTPLGLTNAFTDDPNALAWLWKDHSSMAEAEQITALAREHRPHYLEKCGGTYSSEWFFSKIWHCLNVAPEVFDAAASWVEFCDWIPAVLVGDTRPANVKRGVCAAGHKAMYCEEWGGLPDADFLGLLDPRMGALRAKLYEKAYPSDVRAGALCGQWAGKLGLPEGIPVAVGAFDAHYGGVASGVAPGTLVKIIGTSTCDIAVAAKAGAPLTIPGVCGIVDGSVIPGMYGIEAGQSAVGDVFNWFVSHVCQGDAGTHAELTAEAMKLRPGQSGLLALDWNNGNRTILVDARLTGLLIGQTLHTTRAEIYRALIEATAFGAHTIHRRMAEYGVPIDRIVTCGGIAEKNPLFMQIYADVCGTRLEVSRSAQTCALGAAIFGAVVAGKAAGGYDTTEQAQAAMTGVKAEVYAPNAAAQEVYGELYGLYRRLHDSFGVAGTTDGLADVMKRLLDIKAGVRDA
;
A
#
# COMPACT_ATOMS: atom_id res chain seq x y z
N MET A 1 1.41 -66.23 -19.35
CA MET A 1 0.85 -67.58 -19.17
C MET A 1 -0.51 -67.45 -18.49
N LEU A 2 -1.58 -67.81 -19.22
CA LEU A 2 -2.93 -68.19 -18.77
C LEU A 2 -2.90 -69.58 -18.08
N PRO A 3 -3.99 -70.22 -17.58
CA PRO A 3 -5.45 -70.01 -17.78
C PRO A 3 -6.30 -70.20 -16.47
N ARG A 4 -7.65 -70.26 -16.36
CA ARG A 4 -8.90 -69.92 -17.10
C ARG A 4 -10.09 -70.08 -16.12
N SER A 5 -11.10 -69.22 -16.31
CA SER A 5 -12.58 -69.23 -16.09
C SER A 5 -13.35 -70.59 -16.08
N PRO A 6 -14.68 -70.71 -15.75
CA PRO A 6 -15.78 -70.03 -16.51
C PRO A 6 -17.16 -69.68 -15.84
N ALA A 7 -17.73 -68.57 -16.33
CA ALA A 7 -19.06 -68.29 -16.94
C ALA A 7 -20.45 -68.78 -16.40
N SER A 8 -21.43 -67.84 -16.39
CA SER A 8 -22.77 -67.84 -17.08
C SER A 8 -23.77 -66.89 -16.35
N ALA A 9 -24.85 -66.29 -16.85
CA ALA A 9 -25.40 -65.89 -18.16
C ALA A 9 -26.60 -64.92 -17.90
N ARG A 10 -26.93 -63.99 -18.82
CA ARG A 10 -28.20 -63.22 -18.89
C ARG A 10 -29.24 -63.97 -19.74
N PRO A 11 -30.57 -63.67 -19.72
CA PRO A 11 -31.15 -62.77 -20.74
C PRO A 11 -32.51 -62.02 -20.44
N ARG A 12 -32.73 -60.88 -21.16
CA ARG A 12 -33.98 -60.35 -21.82
C ARG A 12 -35.26 -60.04 -20.98
N ARG A 13 -36.27 -59.23 -21.38
CA ARG A 13 -36.52 -57.98 -22.18
C ARG A 13 -38.08 -57.78 -22.22
N ARG A 14 -38.57 -56.52 -22.23
CA ARG A 14 -39.93 -56.00 -22.66
C ARG A 14 -41.11 -56.27 -21.70
N SER A 15 -42.22 -55.52 -21.62
CA SER A 15 -42.79 -54.19 -22.02
C SER A 15 -44.07 -54.02 -21.14
N THR A 16 -44.76 -52.89 -20.90
CA THR A 16 -45.50 -52.00 -21.81
C THR A 16 -46.29 -50.95 -20.99
N ARG A 17 -46.32 -49.69 -21.49
CA ARG A 17 -47.45 -48.71 -21.59
C ARG A 17 -48.34 -48.31 -20.40
N CYS A 18 -48.45 -46.99 -20.20
CA CYS A 18 -49.61 -46.10 -20.43
C CYS A 18 -49.18 -44.65 -20.07
N GLY A 19 -49.52 -43.53 -20.71
CA GLY A 19 -50.33 -43.20 -21.88
C GLY A 19 -50.60 -41.67 -21.90
N LEU A 20 -50.17 -41.00 -22.98
CA LEU A 20 -50.76 -39.79 -23.66
C LEU A 20 -50.79 -38.41 -22.94
N PRO A 21 -50.87 -37.26 -23.68
CA PRO A 21 -50.48 -36.98 -25.08
C PRO A 21 -49.69 -35.65 -25.31
N ARG A 22 -49.11 -35.55 -26.52
CA ARG A 22 -48.63 -34.35 -27.24
C ARG A 22 -49.84 -33.64 -27.93
N VAL A 23 -49.80 -32.39 -28.42
CA VAL A 23 -49.22 -31.94 -29.71
C VAL A 23 -49.55 -30.44 -29.96
N ARG A 24 -48.54 -29.66 -30.43
CA ARG A 24 -48.44 -28.59 -31.48
C ARG A 24 -49.71 -27.79 -31.90
N SER A 25 -49.72 -26.53 -32.37
CA SER A 25 -48.73 -25.57 -32.92
C SER A 25 -49.45 -24.24 -33.25
N GLN A 26 -48.65 -23.19 -33.50
CA GLN A 26 -48.86 -22.04 -34.41
C GLN A 26 -48.95 -20.63 -33.78
N SER A 27 -48.33 -19.73 -34.56
CA SER A 27 -47.84 -18.37 -34.39
C SER A 27 -48.89 -17.27 -34.21
N LEU A 28 -48.51 -16.16 -33.55
CA LEU A 28 -48.77 -14.76 -33.91
C LEU A 28 -48.01 -13.81 -32.93
N CYS A 29 -47.22 -12.86 -33.46
CA CYS A 29 -46.75 -11.62 -32.78
C CYS A 29 -47.89 -10.57 -32.69
N PRO A 30 -47.80 -9.37 -32.04
CA PRO A 30 -46.74 -8.67 -31.24
C PRO A 30 -47.32 -8.03 -29.91
N PRO A 31 -46.83 -6.92 -29.28
CA PRO A 31 -45.51 -6.25 -29.21
C PRO A 31 -44.92 -6.08 -27.78
N ALA A 32 -43.77 -5.41 -27.72
CA ALA A 32 -42.83 -5.17 -26.62
C ALA A 32 -43.35 -4.48 -25.34
N ALA A 33 -42.69 -4.81 -24.22
CA ALA A 33 -42.46 -3.90 -23.10
C ALA A 33 -41.10 -4.20 -22.45
N ASP A 34 -40.37 -3.12 -22.23
CA ASP A 34 -39.01 -2.92 -21.75
C ASP A 34 -38.63 -3.70 -20.48
N GLY A 35 -37.50 -4.40 -20.54
CA GLY A 35 -36.85 -5.09 -19.43
C GLY A 35 -35.41 -4.59 -19.30
N SER A 36 -35.26 -3.47 -18.60
CA SER A 36 -33.99 -2.89 -18.19
C SER A 36 -33.33 -3.75 -17.11
N HIS A 37 -32.38 -4.59 -17.52
CA HIS A 37 -31.42 -5.23 -16.61
C HIS A 37 -30.09 -4.48 -16.68
N PHE A 38 -29.82 -3.69 -15.64
CA PHE A 38 -28.51 -3.07 -15.38
C PHE A 38 -27.58 -4.09 -14.71
N PRO A 39 -26.32 -4.17 -15.18
CA PRO A 39 -25.21 -4.16 -14.24
C PRO A 39 -24.15 -3.15 -14.72
N PHE A 40 -23.96 -2.09 -13.94
CA PHE A 40 -22.77 -1.24 -13.96
C PHE A 40 -22.16 -1.27 -12.55
N PRO A 41 -20.85 -1.41 -12.38
CA PRO A 41 -20.17 -0.79 -11.26
C PRO A 41 -20.11 0.73 -11.54
N LEU A 42 -20.58 1.54 -10.60
CA LEU A 42 -20.43 2.99 -10.69
C LEU A 42 -18.98 3.37 -10.33
N PRO A 43 -18.30 4.19 -11.14
CA PRO A 43 -17.00 4.75 -10.79
C PRO A 43 -17.16 5.72 -9.62
N PHE A 44 -16.15 5.77 -8.76
CA PHE A 44 -16.05 6.68 -7.62
C PHE A 44 -16.45 8.12 -8.00
N ALA A 45 -17.46 8.65 -7.33
CA ALA A 45 -17.75 10.07 -7.34
C ALA A 45 -16.65 10.82 -6.56
N LEU A 46 -16.00 11.73 -7.26
CA LEU A 46 -15.15 12.78 -6.72
C LEU A 46 -15.77 13.40 -5.46
N VAL A 47 -14.95 13.62 -4.43
CA VAL A 47 -15.18 14.73 -3.49
C VAL A 47 -14.74 15.99 -4.23
N PRO A 48 -15.65 16.88 -4.66
CA PRO A 48 -15.23 18.13 -5.29
C PRO A 48 -14.49 19.00 -4.25
N PRO A 49 -13.49 19.80 -4.66
CA PRO A 49 -13.00 20.88 -3.81
C PRO A 49 -14.19 21.82 -3.55
N GLY A 50 -14.43 22.13 -2.27
CA GLY A 50 -15.53 23.00 -1.86
C GLY A 50 -15.53 24.35 -2.61
N PRO A 51 -16.69 25.00 -2.78
CA PRO A 51 -16.81 26.16 -3.66
C PRO A 51 -15.94 27.32 -3.17
N THR A 52 -15.24 27.94 -4.12
CA THR A 52 -14.59 29.23 -3.97
C THR A 52 -15.61 30.28 -3.49
N CYS A 53 -15.41 30.77 -2.27
CA CYS A 53 -16.31 31.73 -1.64
C CYS A 53 -16.18 33.11 -2.33
N ARG A 54 -17.18 33.47 -3.15
CA ARG A 54 -17.37 34.85 -3.62
C ARG A 54 -17.73 35.75 -2.44
N ARG A 55 -16.89 36.77 -2.21
CA ARG A 55 -17.12 37.86 -1.23
C ARG A 55 -18.49 38.52 -1.42
N ALA A 56 -19.32 38.47 -0.40
CA ALA A 56 -20.42 39.41 -0.19
C ALA A 56 -20.10 40.30 1.03
N ARG A 57 -20.12 41.62 0.83
CA ARG A 57 -19.97 42.64 1.88
C ARG A 57 -21.19 42.64 2.81
N ARG A 58 -20.98 42.65 4.13
CA ARG A 58 -21.62 43.56 5.13
C ARG A 58 -21.29 43.16 6.58
N GLY A 59 -21.04 44.19 7.41
CA GLY A 59 -21.45 44.23 8.83
C GLY A 59 -20.34 44.00 9.86
N GLY A 60 -20.06 44.98 10.71
CA GLY A 60 -18.95 44.98 11.66
C GLY A 60 -19.11 44.08 12.89
N GLY A 61 -17.97 43.77 13.50
CA GLY A 61 -17.86 43.03 14.76
C GLY A 61 -16.38 42.79 15.09
N THR A 62 -15.83 43.59 16.00
CA THR A 62 -14.45 43.52 16.49
C THR A 62 -14.22 42.31 17.38
N ALA A 63 -13.35 41.38 16.97
CA ALA A 63 -12.69 40.41 17.86
C ALA A 63 -11.38 39.95 17.20
N GLY A 64 -10.26 40.04 17.93
CA GLY A 64 -8.90 39.91 17.41
C GLY A 64 -8.61 38.57 16.75
N ARG A 65 -8.22 38.60 15.48
CA ARG A 65 -7.58 37.48 14.77
C ARG A 65 -6.07 37.57 14.96
N ARG A 66 -5.45 36.46 15.37
CA ARG A 66 -4.04 36.22 15.10
C ARG A 66 -3.94 35.81 13.63
N ASP A 67 -3.36 36.68 12.81
CA ASP A 67 -2.98 36.36 11.44
C ASP A 67 -1.83 35.33 11.48
N THR A 68 -2.07 34.14 10.94
CA THR A 68 -1.01 33.25 10.49
C THR A 68 -0.41 33.87 9.24
N ILE A 69 0.66 34.65 9.44
CA ILE A 69 1.52 35.14 8.37
C ILE A 69 2.11 33.89 7.69
N ARG A 70 1.82 33.68 6.40
CA ARG A 70 2.67 32.85 5.53
C ARG A 70 4.05 33.49 5.59
N GLY A 71 4.98 32.91 6.34
CA GLY A 71 6.33 33.43 6.47
C GLY A 71 6.96 33.47 5.08
N GLY A 72 7.44 34.65 4.65
CA GLY A 72 8.26 34.70 3.44
C GLY A 72 9.51 33.85 3.66
N SER A 73 9.91 33.06 2.66
CA SER A 73 11.16 32.33 2.73
C SER A 73 12.33 33.33 2.84
N PRO A 74 13.30 33.14 3.75
CA PRO A 74 14.48 33.97 3.83
C PRO A 74 15.23 34.01 2.48
N VAL A 75 15.86 35.16 2.18
CA VAL A 75 16.75 35.27 1.01
C VAL A 75 17.88 34.25 1.16
N GLY A 76 18.02 33.35 0.19
CA GLY A 76 19.02 32.26 0.21
C GLY A 76 18.48 30.88 0.63
N SER A 77 17.16 30.73 0.81
CA SER A 77 16.52 29.44 1.07
C SER A 77 16.81 28.42 -0.04
N LYS A 78 16.92 27.14 0.33
CA LYS A 78 17.13 26.02 -0.59
C LYS A 78 15.89 25.16 -0.61
N TYR A 79 15.58 24.62 -1.79
CA TYR A 79 14.40 23.81 -2.00
C TYR A 79 14.76 22.42 -2.53
N SER A 80 13.92 21.44 -2.22
CA SER A 80 14.00 20.10 -2.80
C SER A 80 12.65 19.72 -3.40
N VAL A 81 12.67 18.91 -4.44
CA VAL A 81 11.46 18.40 -5.12
C VAL A 81 11.19 16.98 -4.68
N GLY A 82 9.95 16.72 -4.30
CA GLY A 82 9.42 15.38 -4.09
C GLY A 82 8.41 15.03 -5.17
N LEU A 83 8.61 13.90 -5.84
CA LEU A 83 7.66 13.33 -6.80
C LEU A 83 7.11 12.01 -6.27
N ASP A 84 5.82 12.01 -5.95
CA ASP A 84 5.08 10.85 -5.43
C ASP A 84 4.13 10.34 -6.51
N PHE A 85 4.42 9.14 -7.02
CA PHE A 85 3.61 8.47 -8.03
C PHE A 85 2.67 7.45 -7.37
N GLY A 86 1.50 7.95 -6.97
CA GLY A 86 0.41 7.16 -6.44
C GLY A 86 -0.26 6.28 -7.49
N THR A 87 -1.35 5.61 -7.07
CA THR A 87 -2.09 4.68 -7.94
C THR A 87 -2.84 5.40 -9.06
N ASN A 88 -3.42 6.57 -8.80
CA ASN A 88 -4.32 7.23 -9.76
C ASN A 88 -3.74 8.54 -10.31
N SER A 89 -2.66 9.03 -9.73
CA SER A 89 -2.09 10.33 -10.04
C SER A 89 -0.63 10.43 -9.61
N VAL A 90 0.04 11.44 -10.13
CA VAL A 90 1.33 11.90 -9.62
C VAL A 90 1.14 13.20 -8.85
N ARG A 91 1.95 13.38 -7.80
CA ARG A 91 2.02 14.58 -7.00
C ARG A 91 3.44 15.13 -6.99
N ALA A 92 3.54 16.43 -7.16
CA ALA A 92 4.80 17.17 -7.04
C ALA A 92 4.69 18.12 -5.87
N ILE A 93 5.71 18.11 -5.01
CA ILE A 93 5.87 19.12 -3.98
C ILE A 93 7.23 19.80 -4.10
N ILE A 94 7.26 21.08 -3.73
CA ILE A 94 8.48 21.85 -3.57
C ILE A 94 8.57 22.22 -2.10
N VAL A 95 9.69 21.87 -1.47
CA VAL A 95 9.82 21.93 -0.01
C VAL A 95 11.01 22.77 0.38
N ASP A 96 10.84 23.67 1.35
CA ASP A 96 11.94 24.37 2.00
C ASP A 96 12.80 23.39 2.80
N VAL A 97 14.09 23.29 2.45
CA VAL A 97 15.01 22.28 3.01
C VAL A 97 15.32 22.53 4.49
N ALA A 98 15.20 23.78 4.97
CA ALA A 98 15.52 24.12 6.36
C ALA A 98 14.42 23.70 7.35
N SER A 99 13.17 23.62 6.90
CA SER A 99 12.00 23.40 7.76
C SER A 99 11.12 22.21 7.35
N GLY A 100 11.22 21.77 6.10
CA GLY A 100 10.28 20.84 5.51
C GLY A 100 8.91 21.43 5.19
N GLU A 101 8.79 22.76 5.12
CA GLU A 101 7.55 23.44 4.73
C GLU A 101 7.30 23.25 3.22
N GLU A 102 6.10 22.77 2.87
CA GLU A 102 5.62 22.64 1.50
C GLU A 102 5.27 24.03 0.94
N VAL A 103 6.12 24.61 0.09
CA VAL A 103 5.86 25.91 -0.54
C VAL A 103 4.94 25.81 -1.76
N ALA A 104 4.85 24.61 -2.35
CA ALA A 104 3.90 24.29 -3.39
C ALA A 104 3.59 22.80 -3.43
N THR A 105 2.36 22.49 -3.82
CA THR A 105 1.86 21.13 -4.05
C THR A 105 0.97 21.16 -5.28
N ALA A 106 1.15 20.21 -6.19
CA ALA A 106 0.31 20.00 -7.36
C ALA A 106 -0.01 18.52 -7.54
N VAL A 107 -1.06 18.19 -8.28
CA VAL A 107 -1.48 16.82 -8.58
C VAL A 107 -1.93 16.75 -10.03
N SER A 108 -1.52 15.70 -10.74
CA SER A 108 -2.02 15.41 -12.08
C SER A 108 -2.51 13.96 -12.14
N ASP A 109 -3.80 13.79 -12.44
CA ASP A 109 -4.45 12.49 -12.54
C ASP A 109 -4.05 11.77 -13.83
N TYR A 110 -3.79 10.47 -13.72
CA TYR A 110 -3.52 9.60 -14.86
C TYR A 110 -4.77 9.47 -15.73
N ARG A 111 -4.58 9.49 -17.05
CA ARG A 111 -5.69 9.66 -18.01
C ARG A 111 -6.17 8.35 -18.61
N ARG A 112 -5.32 7.33 -18.65
CA ARG A 112 -5.60 6.09 -19.39
C ARG A 112 -6.18 5.04 -18.46
N GLY A 113 -7.22 4.35 -18.93
CA GLY A 113 -7.98 3.39 -18.13
C GLY A 113 -9.02 4.03 -17.22
N GLU A 114 -9.53 3.25 -16.26
CA GLU A 114 -10.46 3.73 -15.24
C GLU A 114 -9.67 4.31 -14.07
N ALA A 115 -9.71 5.65 -13.94
CA ALA A 115 -8.92 6.40 -12.97
C ALA A 115 -7.42 6.06 -13.01
N GLY A 116 -6.83 5.96 -14.20
CA GLY A 116 -5.40 5.63 -14.34
C GLY A 116 -5.07 4.14 -14.26
N VAL A 117 -6.08 3.26 -14.21
CA VAL A 117 -5.88 1.81 -14.11
C VAL A 117 -6.57 1.11 -15.27
N ILE A 118 -5.80 0.34 -16.02
CA ILE A 118 -6.30 -0.53 -17.08
C ILE A 118 -6.69 -1.86 -16.43
N VAL A 119 -7.97 -2.19 -16.51
CA VAL A 119 -8.60 -3.38 -15.92
C VAL A 119 -9.09 -4.32 -17.01
N ASP A 120 -9.37 -5.58 -16.63
CA ASP A 120 -9.96 -6.59 -17.52
C ASP A 120 -11.34 -7.01 -16.99
N ALA A 121 -12.38 -6.87 -17.81
CA ALA A 121 -13.74 -7.29 -17.46
C ALA A 121 -13.86 -8.82 -17.31
N GLY A 122 -13.04 -9.60 -18.00
CA GLY A 122 -12.97 -11.06 -17.90
C GLY A 122 -12.11 -11.56 -16.74
N ASN A 123 -11.26 -10.70 -16.17
CA ASN A 123 -10.39 -11.05 -15.05
C ASN A 123 -10.25 -9.86 -14.07
N PRO A 124 -11.00 -9.85 -12.94
CA PRO A 124 -10.99 -8.75 -11.99
C PRO A 124 -9.67 -8.61 -11.21
N HIS A 125 -8.74 -9.56 -11.37
CA HIS A 125 -7.41 -9.49 -10.74
C HIS A 125 -6.39 -8.70 -11.57
N VAL A 126 -6.73 -8.32 -12.82
CA VAL A 126 -5.85 -7.55 -13.70
C VAL A 126 -5.88 -6.08 -13.33
N ALA A 127 -4.70 -5.52 -13.09
CA ALA A 127 -4.47 -4.09 -12.95
C ALA A 127 -3.15 -3.68 -13.63
N ARG A 128 -3.24 -2.86 -14.67
CA ARG A 128 -2.11 -2.33 -15.43
C ARG A 128 -2.11 -0.82 -15.43
N GLN A 129 -0.95 -0.22 -15.69
CA GLN A 129 -0.82 1.23 -15.86
C GLN A 129 0.04 1.56 -17.07
N HIS A 130 -0.37 2.60 -17.80
CA HIS A 130 0.31 2.99 -19.02
C HIS A 130 1.51 3.91 -18.69
N PRO A 131 2.77 3.53 -19.00
CA PRO A 131 3.94 4.30 -18.58
C PRO A 131 4.01 5.75 -19.11
N ALA A 132 3.31 6.06 -20.20
CA ALA A 132 3.21 7.44 -20.69
C ALA A 132 2.47 8.38 -19.73
N ASP A 133 1.50 7.88 -18.95
CA ASP A 133 0.81 8.71 -17.95
C ASP A 133 1.81 9.23 -16.92
N TYR A 134 2.77 8.40 -16.49
CA TYR A 134 3.81 8.82 -15.55
C TYR A 134 4.62 10.01 -16.10
N LEU A 135 5.01 9.94 -17.38
CA LEU A 135 5.83 10.98 -18.00
C LEU A 135 5.05 12.27 -18.27
N GLU A 136 3.84 12.15 -18.82
CA GLU A 136 2.99 13.29 -19.18
C GLU A 136 2.48 14.02 -17.93
N CYS A 137 1.94 13.28 -16.96
CA CYS A 137 1.41 13.86 -15.73
C CYS A 137 2.51 14.46 -14.86
N MET A 138 3.73 13.89 -14.83
CA MET A 138 4.86 14.47 -14.08
C MET A 138 5.23 15.87 -14.60
N VAL A 139 5.23 16.07 -15.92
CA VAL A 139 5.53 17.38 -16.53
C VAL A 139 4.47 18.42 -16.15
N GLU A 140 3.19 18.07 -16.26
CA GLU A 140 2.09 18.96 -15.90
C GLU A 140 2.10 19.31 -14.41
N CYS A 141 2.30 18.29 -13.57
CA CYS A 141 2.34 18.44 -12.14
C CYS A 141 3.48 19.36 -11.69
N MET A 142 4.68 19.20 -12.26
CA MET A 142 5.81 20.08 -11.99
C MET A 142 5.59 21.51 -12.50
N ALA A 143 4.98 21.69 -13.67
CA ALA A 143 4.66 23.01 -14.21
C ALA A 143 3.68 23.77 -13.29
N GLU A 144 2.66 23.09 -12.77
CA GLU A 144 1.71 23.65 -11.80
C GLU A 144 2.39 23.96 -10.46
N ALA A 145 3.17 23.02 -9.90
CA ALA A 145 3.88 23.23 -8.64
C ALA A 145 4.85 24.43 -8.71
N LEU A 146 5.59 24.58 -9.81
CA LEU A 146 6.45 25.75 -10.02
C LEU A 146 5.65 27.04 -10.20
N GLY A 147 4.49 26.97 -10.85
CA GLY A 147 3.55 28.09 -10.96
C GLY A 147 3.14 28.60 -9.59
N THR A 148 2.71 27.71 -8.69
CA THR A 148 2.35 28.04 -7.31
C THR A 148 3.56 28.50 -6.48
N ALA A 149 4.71 27.83 -6.60
CA ALA A 149 5.90 28.20 -5.82
C ALA A 149 6.40 29.61 -6.12
N ARG A 150 6.23 30.10 -7.37
CA ARG A 150 6.56 31.48 -7.76
C ARG A 150 5.74 32.55 -7.05
N GLU A 151 4.62 32.19 -6.42
CA GLU A 151 3.84 33.11 -5.58
C GLU A 151 4.49 33.31 -4.20
N THR A 152 5.39 32.41 -3.79
CA THR A 152 6.14 32.50 -2.54
C THR A 152 7.28 33.51 -2.68
N SER A 153 7.27 34.53 -1.84
CA SER A 153 8.29 35.59 -1.83
C SER A 153 9.69 35.01 -1.64
N GLY A 154 10.61 35.34 -2.55
CA GLY A 154 12.00 34.88 -2.51
C GLY A 154 12.25 33.51 -3.15
N PHE A 155 11.21 32.83 -3.65
CA PHE A 155 11.37 31.56 -4.36
C PHE A 155 12.07 31.75 -5.72
N SER A 156 12.97 30.82 -6.06
CA SER A 156 13.58 30.68 -7.38
C SER A 156 13.75 29.20 -7.71
N ALA A 157 13.43 28.79 -8.94
CA ALA A 157 13.67 27.43 -9.41
C ALA A 157 15.17 27.07 -9.37
N GLU A 158 16.06 28.05 -9.55
CA GLU A 158 17.52 27.90 -9.43
C GLU A 158 17.99 27.54 -8.00
N ALA A 159 17.12 27.71 -7.00
CA ALA A 159 17.39 27.33 -5.63
C ALA A 159 16.94 25.89 -5.30
N VAL A 160 16.39 25.16 -6.27
CA VAL A 160 16.13 23.72 -6.13
C VAL A 160 17.45 22.96 -6.22
N ILE A 161 17.77 22.17 -5.21
CA ILE A 161 19.08 21.52 -5.06
C ILE A 161 19.06 20.02 -5.29
N GLY A 162 17.89 19.40 -5.39
CA GLY A 162 17.78 17.95 -5.59
C GLY A 162 16.35 17.49 -5.82
N ILE A 163 16.22 16.26 -6.31
CA ILE A 163 14.95 15.59 -6.60
C ILE A 163 14.97 14.20 -5.96
N GLY A 164 13.89 13.83 -5.27
CA GLY A 164 13.60 12.43 -4.98
C GLY A 164 12.30 11.97 -5.64
N VAL A 165 12.16 10.65 -5.73
CA VAL A 165 11.02 9.99 -6.35
C VAL A 165 10.59 8.83 -5.48
N ASP A 166 9.31 8.77 -5.15
CA ASP A 166 8.64 7.59 -4.64
C ASP A 166 7.50 7.15 -5.53
N THR A 167 7.20 5.85 -5.50
CA THR A 167 6.13 5.27 -6.31
C THR A 167 5.38 4.21 -5.54
N THR A 168 4.18 3.87 -6.01
CA THR A 168 3.56 2.60 -5.61
C THR A 168 4.45 1.41 -5.97
N GLY A 169 4.35 0.33 -5.20
CA GLY A 169 5.14 -0.87 -5.43
C GLY A 169 4.53 -2.15 -4.85
N SER A 170 4.80 -3.31 -5.44
CA SER A 170 5.69 -3.53 -6.60
C SER A 170 4.98 -3.24 -7.92
N THR A 171 5.62 -2.49 -8.83
CA THR A 171 5.07 -2.13 -10.14
C THR A 171 6.14 -2.37 -11.23
N PRO A 172 6.46 -3.63 -11.57
CA PRO A 172 7.48 -3.94 -12.56
C PRO A 172 7.02 -3.61 -13.98
N ILE A 173 7.98 -3.18 -14.80
CA ILE A 173 7.78 -2.72 -16.17
C ILE A 173 8.70 -3.54 -17.09
N PRO A 174 8.18 -4.22 -18.12
CA PRO A 174 9.01 -4.87 -19.13
C PRO A 174 9.63 -3.80 -20.04
N VAL A 175 10.94 -3.85 -20.24
CA VAL A 175 11.68 -2.85 -21.03
C VAL A 175 12.54 -3.50 -22.11
N ASP A 176 12.73 -2.78 -23.21
CA ASP A 176 13.68 -3.15 -24.26
C ASP A 176 15.15 -2.90 -23.84
N ALA A 177 16.10 -3.17 -24.74
CA ALA A 177 17.53 -3.01 -24.47
C ALA A 177 17.96 -1.53 -24.25
N ALA A 178 17.16 -0.57 -24.72
CA ALA A 178 17.36 0.85 -24.46
C ALA A 178 16.72 1.31 -23.13
N GLY A 179 15.94 0.43 -22.49
CA GLY A 179 15.17 0.76 -21.28
C GLY A 179 13.82 1.43 -21.56
N THR A 180 13.36 1.38 -22.81
CA THR A 180 12.03 1.85 -23.18
C THR A 180 11.00 0.82 -22.70
N PRO A 181 9.98 1.19 -21.92
CA PRO A 181 8.86 0.30 -21.64
C PRO A 181 8.26 -0.24 -22.93
N LEU A 182 8.02 -1.55 -22.99
CA LEU A 182 7.54 -2.19 -24.22
C LEU A 182 6.21 -1.60 -24.68
N GLY A 183 5.32 -1.24 -23.76
CA GLY A 183 4.06 -0.55 -24.04
C GLY A 183 4.19 0.82 -24.71
N LEU A 184 5.38 1.43 -24.73
CA LEU A 184 5.65 2.66 -25.48
C LEU A 184 6.23 2.40 -26.89
N THR A 185 6.42 1.14 -27.25
CA THR A 185 6.90 0.74 -28.58
C THR A 185 5.73 0.44 -29.51
N ASN A 186 5.93 0.62 -30.81
CA ASN A 186 4.91 0.34 -31.81
C ASN A 186 4.48 -1.14 -31.86
N ALA A 187 5.34 -2.06 -31.39
CA ALA A 187 5.07 -3.50 -31.46
C ALA A 187 4.07 -3.98 -30.41
N PHE A 188 3.92 -3.24 -29.30
CA PHE A 188 3.13 -3.66 -28.13
C PHE A 188 2.18 -2.56 -27.62
N THR A 189 1.82 -1.60 -28.47
CA THR A 189 1.00 -0.44 -28.07
C THR A 189 -0.36 -0.83 -27.46
N ASP A 190 -0.97 -1.91 -27.96
CA ASP A 190 -2.29 -2.39 -27.51
C ASP A 190 -2.22 -3.62 -26.58
N ASP A 191 -1.01 -4.04 -26.16
CA ASP A 191 -0.84 -5.21 -25.30
C ASP A 191 -0.77 -4.80 -23.82
N PRO A 192 -1.79 -5.13 -22.99
CA PRO A 192 -1.79 -4.78 -21.57
C PRO A 192 -0.66 -5.45 -20.78
N ASN A 193 -0.10 -6.57 -21.26
CA ASN A 193 1.01 -7.26 -20.58
C ASN A 193 2.35 -6.57 -20.82
N ALA A 194 2.45 -5.71 -21.84
CA ALA A 194 3.64 -4.89 -22.11
C ALA A 194 3.66 -3.56 -21.31
N LEU A 195 2.61 -3.29 -20.53
CA LEU A 195 2.47 -2.11 -19.67
C LEU A 195 3.15 -2.32 -18.29
N ALA A 196 2.97 -1.36 -17.38
CA ALA A 196 3.40 -1.52 -15.99
C ALA A 196 2.43 -2.41 -15.20
N TRP A 197 2.95 -3.40 -14.47
CA TRP A 197 2.16 -4.36 -13.70
C TRP A 197 1.91 -3.86 -12.28
N LEU A 198 0.83 -3.11 -12.08
CA LEU A 198 0.53 -2.36 -10.85
C LEU A 198 0.55 -3.22 -9.57
N TRP A 199 0.89 -2.62 -8.43
CA TRP A 199 0.91 -3.30 -7.11
C TRP A 199 -0.35 -4.11 -6.79
N LYS A 200 -1.54 -3.57 -7.09
CA LYS A 200 -2.84 -4.23 -6.84
C LYS A 200 -3.23 -5.27 -7.90
N ASP A 201 -2.33 -5.62 -8.79
CA ASP A 201 -2.54 -6.75 -9.69
C ASP A 201 -2.31 -8.07 -8.95
N HIS A 202 -3.34 -8.91 -8.99
CA HIS A 202 -3.34 -10.23 -8.35
C HIS A 202 -3.43 -11.37 -9.37
N SER A 203 -3.18 -11.11 -10.65
CA SER A 203 -3.29 -12.13 -11.70
C SER A 203 -2.30 -13.30 -11.49
N SER A 204 -1.20 -13.07 -10.78
CA SER A 204 -0.12 -14.03 -10.54
C SER A 204 -0.22 -14.83 -9.22
N MET A 205 -1.43 -15.04 -8.69
CA MET A 205 -1.63 -15.78 -7.43
C MET A 205 -1.10 -17.22 -7.48
N ALA A 206 -1.35 -17.94 -8.58
CA ALA A 206 -0.89 -19.31 -8.73
C ALA A 206 0.65 -19.39 -8.75
N GLU A 207 1.30 -18.48 -9.45
CA GLU A 207 2.76 -18.37 -9.52
C GLU A 207 3.36 -18.05 -8.14
N ALA A 208 2.74 -17.16 -7.36
CA ALA A 208 3.21 -16.82 -6.02
C ALA A 208 3.11 -18.00 -5.03
N GLU A 209 2.03 -18.79 -5.09
CA GLU A 209 1.89 -20.02 -4.31
C GLU A 209 2.98 -21.03 -4.67
N GLN A 210 3.28 -21.19 -5.97
CA GLN A 210 4.32 -22.10 -6.45
C GLN A 210 5.73 -21.61 -6.07
N ILE A 211 6.03 -20.32 -6.21
CA ILE A 211 7.30 -19.72 -5.74
C ILE A 211 7.47 -19.98 -4.25
N THR A 212 6.41 -19.78 -3.46
CA THR A 212 6.44 -20.04 -2.01
C THR A 212 6.72 -21.51 -1.70
N ALA A 213 6.06 -22.44 -2.40
CA ALA A 213 6.27 -23.88 -2.20
C ALA A 213 7.71 -24.29 -2.55
N LEU A 214 8.22 -23.87 -3.71
CA LEU A 214 9.57 -24.18 -4.17
C LEU A 214 10.64 -23.53 -3.30
N ALA A 215 10.45 -22.29 -2.86
CA ALA A 215 11.38 -21.64 -1.95
C ALA A 215 11.43 -22.39 -0.61
N ARG A 216 10.27 -22.80 -0.07
CA ARG A 216 10.22 -23.58 1.18
C ARG A 216 10.99 -24.90 1.08
N GLU A 217 10.96 -25.57 -0.08
CA GLU A 217 11.66 -26.83 -0.30
C GLU A 217 13.16 -26.64 -0.58
N HIS A 218 13.52 -25.70 -1.46
CA HIS A 218 14.86 -25.61 -2.04
C HIS A 218 15.71 -24.44 -1.54
N ARG A 219 15.09 -23.35 -1.08
CA ARG A 219 15.72 -22.09 -0.67
C ARG A 219 14.96 -21.40 0.48
N PRO A 220 14.77 -22.07 1.64
CA PRO A 220 13.89 -21.54 2.70
C PRO A 220 14.32 -20.16 3.22
N HIS A 221 15.61 -19.85 3.17
CA HIS A 221 16.18 -18.56 3.56
C HIS A 221 15.65 -17.36 2.75
N TYR A 222 15.17 -17.56 1.51
CA TYR A 222 14.53 -16.48 0.75
C TYR A 222 13.22 -16.04 1.41
N LEU A 223 12.46 -16.97 1.99
CA LEU A 223 11.19 -16.67 2.65
C LEU A 223 11.37 -16.05 4.04
N GLU A 224 12.52 -16.29 4.70
CA GLU A 224 12.80 -15.77 6.05
C GLU A 224 12.78 -14.23 6.09
N LYS A 225 13.19 -13.57 5.00
CA LYS A 225 13.19 -12.09 4.90
C LYS A 225 11.85 -11.51 4.47
N CYS A 226 10.87 -12.31 4.06
CA CYS A 226 9.53 -11.86 3.65
C CYS A 226 8.40 -12.55 4.44
N GLY A 227 8.70 -12.97 5.68
CA GLY A 227 7.69 -13.46 6.63
C GLY A 227 7.12 -14.85 6.34
N GLY A 228 7.70 -15.62 5.41
CA GLY A 228 7.36 -17.02 5.18
C GLY A 228 6.53 -17.32 3.93
N THR A 229 6.06 -16.30 3.22
CA THR A 229 5.24 -16.44 2.00
C THR A 229 5.58 -15.31 1.01
N TYR A 230 5.65 -15.65 -0.27
CA TYR A 230 5.87 -14.70 -1.37
C TYR A 230 4.53 -14.24 -1.94
N SER A 231 4.35 -12.93 -2.16
CA SER A 231 3.07 -12.34 -2.62
C SER A 231 2.92 -12.37 -4.15
N SER A 232 1.66 -12.42 -4.63
CA SER A 232 1.30 -12.23 -6.04
C SER A 232 1.51 -10.80 -6.53
N GLU A 233 1.58 -9.84 -5.62
CA GLU A 233 1.83 -8.45 -5.96
C GLU A 233 3.30 -8.20 -6.36
N TRP A 234 4.20 -9.17 -6.15
CA TRP A 234 5.65 -8.96 -6.15
C TRP A 234 6.35 -9.35 -7.46
N PHE A 235 7.62 -8.99 -7.55
CA PHE A 235 8.38 -8.91 -8.81
C PHE A 235 8.39 -10.21 -9.62
N PHE A 236 8.78 -11.34 -9.02
CA PHE A 236 8.97 -12.60 -9.75
C PHE A 236 7.66 -13.30 -10.12
N SER A 237 6.61 -13.18 -9.30
CA SER A 237 5.32 -13.80 -9.62
C SER A 237 4.71 -13.14 -10.86
N LYS A 238 4.78 -11.81 -10.94
CA LYS A 238 4.31 -11.03 -12.11
C LYS A 238 5.08 -11.35 -13.37
N ILE A 239 6.41 -11.41 -13.29
CA ILE A 239 7.25 -11.74 -14.45
C ILE A 239 7.00 -13.16 -14.93
N TRP A 240 6.89 -14.13 -14.01
CA TRP A 240 6.58 -15.51 -14.39
C TRP A 240 5.16 -15.65 -14.94
N HIS A 241 4.20 -14.91 -14.40
CA HIS A 241 2.85 -14.86 -14.96
C HIS A 241 2.85 -14.28 -16.37
N CYS A 242 3.58 -13.19 -16.64
CA CYS A 242 3.76 -12.66 -17.98
C CYS A 242 4.32 -13.71 -18.94
N LEU A 243 5.31 -14.51 -18.50
CA LEU A 243 5.85 -15.60 -19.30
C LEU A 243 4.79 -16.64 -19.68
N ASN A 244 3.86 -16.93 -18.76
CA ASN A 244 2.80 -17.91 -18.96
C ASN A 244 1.68 -17.39 -19.87
N VAL A 245 1.31 -16.11 -19.76
CA VAL A 245 0.13 -15.54 -20.46
C VAL A 245 0.46 -14.73 -21.70
N ALA A 246 1.67 -14.19 -21.80
CA ALA A 246 2.16 -13.37 -22.90
C ALA A 246 3.67 -13.61 -23.15
N PRO A 247 4.05 -14.84 -23.57
CA PRO A 247 5.45 -15.21 -23.78
C PRO A 247 6.17 -14.29 -24.78
N GLU A 248 5.47 -13.75 -25.77
CA GLU A 248 6.01 -12.78 -26.74
C GLU A 248 6.46 -11.46 -26.08
N VAL A 249 5.75 -10.99 -25.04
CA VAL A 249 6.15 -9.81 -24.27
C VAL A 249 7.37 -10.13 -23.42
N PHE A 250 7.35 -11.29 -22.74
CA PHE A 250 8.49 -11.73 -21.93
C PHE A 250 9.76 -11.89 -22.78
N ASP A 251 9.65 -12.51 -23.96
CA ASP A 251 10.77 -12.76 -24.86
C ASP A 251 11.30 -11.46 -25.49
N ALA A 252 10.42 -10.47 -25.73
CA ALA A 252 10.81 -9.15 -26.21
C ALA A 252 11.46 -8.28 -25.12
N ALA A 253 11.16 -8.52 -23.84
CA ALA A 253 11.74 -7.79 -22.73
C ALA A 253 13.25 -8.12 -22.61
N ALA A 254 14.09 -7.09 -22.72
CA ALA A 254 15.50 -7.21 -22.44
C ALA A 254 15.77 -7.30 -20.93
N SER A 255 14.92 -6.66 -20.12
CA SER A 255 14.96 -6.71 -18.66
C SER A 255 13.61 -6.26 -18.08
N TRP A 256 13.51 -6.26 -16.75
CA TRP A 256 12.37 -5.76 -16.00
C TRP A 256 12.84 -4.74 -14.97
N VAL A 257 12.11 -3.64 -14.85
CA VAL A 257 12.49 -2.50 -14.00
C VAL A 257 11.33 -2.10 -13.12
N GLU A 258 11.59 -1.90 -11.83
CA GLU A 258 10.59 -1.35 -10.92
C GLU A 258 10.28 0.11 -11.24
N PHE A 259 9.04 0.52 -11.02
CA PHE A 259 8.60 1.88 -11.31
C PHE A 259 9.46 2.95 -10.59
N CYS A 260 9.76 2.73 -9.31
CA CYS A 260 10.64 3.59 -8.52
C CYS A 260 12.09 3.65 -9.01
N ASP A 261 12.55 2.70 -9.82
CA ASP A 261 13.87 2.73 -10.46
C ASP A 261 13.83 3.42 -11.84
N TRP A 262 12.72 3.22 -12.58
CA TRP A 262 12.58 3.71 -13.95
C TRP A 262 12.51 5.23 -14.00
N ILE A 263 11.72 5.88 -13.14
CA ILE A 263 11.57 7.34 -13.18
C ILE A 263 12.89 8.07 -12.87
N PRO A 264 13.66 7.73 -11.82
CA PRO A 264 14.99 8.30 -11.64
C PRO A 264 15.89 8.12 -12.86
N ALA A 265 15.88 6.95 -13.51
CA ALA A 265 16.67 6.69 -14.70
C ALA A 265 16.23 7.56 -15.90
N VAL A 266 14.92 7.78 -16.05
CA VAL A 266 14.34 8.70 -17.03
C VAL A 266 14.85 10.12 -16.79
N LEU A 267 14.76 10.62 -15.54
CA LEU A 267 15.24 11.96 -15.17
C LEU A 267 16.74 12.13 -15.42
N VAL A 268 17.52 11.08 -15.20
CA VAL A 268 18.96 11.03 -15.47
C VAL A 268 19.28 10.93 -16.96
N GLY A 269 18.33 10.46 -17.78
CA GLY A 269 18.51 10.30 -19.23
C GLY A 269 19.25 9.03 -19.64
N ASP A 270 19.39 8.05 -18.75
CA ASP A 270 20.00 6.75 -19.06
C ASP A 270 19.15 5.60 -18.49
N THR A 271 18.19 5.13 -19.29
CA THR A 271 17.23 4.08 -18.92
C THR A 271 17.74 2.67 -19.20
N ARG A 272 18.92 2.51 -19.82
CA ARG A 272 19.44 1.18 -20.19
C ARG A 272 19.54 0.30 -18.95
N PRO A 273 18.99 -0.93 -18.96
CA PRO A 273 18.86 -1.74 -17.74
C PRO A 273 20.14 -1.94 -16.93
N ALA A 274 21.30 -2.01 -17.59
CA ALA A 274 22.61 -2.15 -16.96
C ALA A 274 23.09 -0.91 -16.19
N ASN A 275 22.55 0.27 -16.50
CA ASN A 275 22.96 1.55 -15.92
C ASN A 275 21.97 2.08 -14.89
N VAL A 276 20.74 1.55 -14.86
CA VAL A 276 19.74 1.91 -13.86
C VAL A 276 20.23 1.48 -12.47
N LYS A 277 20.34 2.45 -11.55
CA LYS A 277 20.55 2.15 -10.13
C LYS A 277 19.26 1.62 -9.53
N ARG A 278 19.36 0.43 -8.92
CA ARG A 278 18.23 -0.31 -8.37
C ARG A 278 18.04 0.03 -6.90
N GLY A 279 16.86 0.46 -6.50
CA GLY A 279 16.52 0.75 -5.12
C GLY A 279 16.47 -0.52 -4.29
N VAL A 280 17.24 -0.55 -3.19
CA VAL A 280 17.25 -1.68 -2.26
C VAL A 280 15.88 -1.90 -1.62
N CYS A 281 15.07 -0.85 -1.50
CA CYS A 281 13.67 -0.96 -1.07
C CYS A 281 12.87 -1.93 -1.95
N ALA A 282 12.81 -1.68 -3.26
CA ALA A 282 12.06 -2.55 -4.16
C ALA A 282 12.72 -3.91 -4.35
N ALA A 283 14.04 -3.90 -4.54
CA ALA A 283 14.82 -5.11 -4.72
C ALA A 283 14.66 -6.08 -3.54
N GLY A 284 14.81 -5.59 -2.30
CA GLY A 284 14.75 -6.43 -1.12
C GLY A 284 13.33 -6.88 -0.79
N HIS A 285 12.37 -5.96 -0.74
CA HIS A 285 11.01 -6.27 -0.27
C HIS A 285 10.21 -7.08 -1.28
N LYS A 286 10.52 -6.95 -2.59
CA LYS A 286 9.67 -7.51 -3.66
C LYS A 286 10.43 -8.41 -4.62
N ALA A 287 11.75 -8.29 -4.76
CA ALA A 287 12.58 -9.15 -5.61
C ALA A 287 13.54 -10.05 -4.81
N MET A 288 13.30 -10.26 -3.51
CA MET A 288 14.12 -11.13 -2.64
C MET A 288 15.63 -10.82 -2.73
N TYR A 289 16.00 -9.56 -2.91
CA TYR A 289 17.40 -9.16 -2.89
C TYR A 289 17.94 -9.18 -1.45
N CYS A 290 19.05 -9.88 -1.21
CA CYS A 290 19.79 -9.76 0.03
C CYS A 290 21.28 -10.00 -0.21
N GLU A 291 22.12 -9.16 0.40
CA GLU A 291 23.58 -9.32 0.31
C GLU A 291 24.06 -10.64 0.94
N GLU A 292 23.36 -11.17 1.95
CA GLU A 292 23.72 -12.41 2.66
C GLU A 292 23.81 -13.64 1.73
N TRP A 293 23.02 -13.68 0.66
CA TRP A 293 23.07 -14.74 -0.37
C TRP A 293 23.56 -14.26 -1.74
N GLY A 294 24.18 -13.07 -1.80
CA GLY A 294 24.81 -12.57 -3.04
C GLY A 294 23.85 -11.87 -4.02
N GLY A 295 22.75 -11.30 -3.53
CA GLY A 295 21.87 -10.42 -4.31
C GLY A 295 20.50 -11.03 -4.58
N LEU A 296 20.08 -11.09 -5.85
CA LEU A 296 18.81 -11.70 -6.26
C LEU A 296 18.86 -13.24 -6.17
N PRO A 297 17.70 -13.93 -6.10
CA PRO A 297 17.63 -15.39 -6.19
C PRO A 297 18.48 -15.97 -7.32
N ASP A 298 19.12 -17.10 -7.05
CA ASP A 298 20.04 -17.72 -8.00
C ASP A 298 19.32 -18.29 -9.24
N ALA A 299 20.08 -18.44 -10.34
CA ALA A 299 19.53 -18.90 -11.61
C ALA A 299 18.98 -20.32 -11.54
N ASP A 300 19.52 -21.17 -10.65
CA ASP A 300 19.04 -22.55 -10.48
C ASP A 300 17.64 -22.53 -9.85
N PHE A 301 17.44 -21.74 -8.79
CA PHE A 301 16.13 -21.57 -8.15
C PHE A 301 15.10 -20.98 -9.13
N LEU A 302 15.44 -19.90 -9.83
CA LEU A 302 14.53 -19.31 -10.82
C LEU A 302 14.26 -20.28 -11.99
N GLY A 303 15.23 -21.12 -12.33
CA GLY A 303 15.10 -22.20 -13.33
C GLY A 303 14.14 -23.31 -12.93
N LEU A 304 13.87 -23.51 -11.63
CA LEU A 304 12.82 -24.42 -11.15
C LEU A 304 11.40 -23.92 -11.50
N LEU A 305 11.23 -22.61 -11.69
CA LEU A 305 9.97 -22.01 -12.12
C LEU A 305 9.77 -22.24 -13.64
N ASP A 306 10.75 -21.79 -14.43
CA ASP A 306 10.88 -22.02 -15.87
C ASP A 306 12.35 -21.76 -16.26
N PRO A 307 12.99 -22.55 -17.15
CA PRO A 307 14.36 -22.29 -17.60
C PRO A 307 14.63 -20.86 -18.10
N ARG A 308 13.62 -20.21 -18.69
CA ARG A 308 13.70 -18.82 -19.16
C ARG A 308 13.73 -17.81 -18.01
N MET A 309 13.10 -18.11 -16.87
CA MET A 309 13.25 -17.34 -15.63
C MET A 309 14.67 -17.46 -15.08
N GLY A 310 15.27 -18.66 -15.13
CA GLY A 310 16.68 -18.87 -14.82
C GLY A 310 17.60 -18.04 -15.72
N ALA A 311 17.35 -18.02 -17.02
CA ALA A 311 18.11 -17.21 -17.97
C ALA A 311 17.92 -15.69 -17.77
N LEU A 312 16.74 -15.24 -17.33
CA LEU A 312 16.47 -13.85 -17.01
C LEU A 312 17.39 -13.31 -15.91
N ARG A 313 17.83 -14.16 -14.97
CA ARG A 313 18.71 -13.74 -13.86
C ARG A 313 19.97 -12.99 -14.31
N ALA A 314 20.54 -13.36 -15.45
CA ALA A 314 21.73 -12.72 -16.01
C ALA A 314 21.45 -11.36 -16.68
N LYS A 315 20.18 -11.06 -16.97
CA LYS A 315 19.71 -9.78 -17.53
C LYS A 315 19.18 -8.80 -16.48
N LEU A 316 19.09 -9.25 -15.23
CA LEU A 316 18.78 -8.43 -14.07
C LEU A 316 20.07 -7.83 -13.49
N TYR A 317 19.97 -7.27 -12.29
CA TYR A 317 21.05 -6.55 -11.62
C TYR A 317 21.74 -7.40 -10.55
N GLU A 318 22.98 -7.04 -10.25
CA GLU A 318 23.77 -7.67 -9.17
C GLU A 318 23.75 -6.85 -7.88
N LYS A 319 23.52 -5.54 -7.98
CA LYS A 319 23.60 -4.60 -6.86
C LYS A 319 22.37 -3.73 -6.77
N ALA A 320 21.90 -3.52 -5.54
CA ALA A 320 20.91 -2.51 -5.19
C ALA A 320 21.52 -1.45 -4.26
N TYR A 321 20.87 -0.29 -4.15
CA TYR A 321 21.39 0.89 -3.49
C TYR A 321 20.32 1.50 -2.58
N PRO A 322 20.71 2.00 -1.39
CA PRO A 322 19.84 2.81 -0.54
C PRO A 322 19.59 4.20 -1.13
N SER A 323 18.56 4.88 -0.63
CA SER A 323 18.03 6.13 -1.19
C SER A 323 18.88 7.37 -0.92
N ASP A 324 19.86 7.30 -0.01
CA ASP A 324 20.91 8.33 0.17
C ASP A 324 21.97 8.31 -0.95
N VAL A 325 21.88 7.34 -1.87
CA VAL A 325 22.74 7.29 -3.05
C VAL A 325 22.14 8.10 -4.19
N ARG A 326 22.98 8.91 -4.83
CA ARG A 326 22.64 9.58 -6.10
C ARG A 326 22.43 8.56 -7.22
N ALA A 327 21.23 8.52 -7.81
CA ALA A 327 20.94 7.79 -9.04
C ALA A 327 21.74 8.37 -10.22
N GLY A 328 21.73 9.70 -10.34
CA GLY A 328 22.48 10.46 -11.33
C GLY A 328 22.20 11.95 -11.23
N ALA A 329 22.46 12.68 -12.31
CA ALA A 329 22.15 14.10 -12.44
C ALA A 329 20.93 14.29 -13.33
N LEU A 330 20.03 15.23 -13.01
CA LEU A 330 18.94 15.61 -13.90
C LEU A 330 19.53 16.05 -15.26
N CYS A 331 19.16 15.37 -16.34
CA CYS A 331 19.68 15.68 -17.67
C CYS A 331 18.98 16.92 -18.26
N GLY A 332 19.66 17.62 -19.18
CA GLY A 332 19.12 18.83 -19.82
C GLY A 332 17.74 18.66 -20.48
N GLN A 333 17.45 17.49 -21.04
CA GLN A 333 16.13 17.21 -21.64
C GLN A 333 15.01 17.29 -20.60
N TRP A 334 15.18 16.65 -19.44
CA TRP A 334 14.17 16.64 -18.39
C TRP A 334 14.21 17.90 -17.54
N ALA A 335 15.37 18.53 -17.35
CA ALA A 335 15.49 19.86 -16.76
C ALA A 335 14.60 20.88 -17.51
N GLY A 336 14.68 20.90 -18.85
CA GLY A 336 13.86 21.78 -19.68
C GLY A 336 12.35 21.48 -19.61
N LYS A 337 11.96 20.20 -19.54
CA LYS A 337 10.55 19.81 -19.41
C LYS A 337 9.97 20.13 -18.02
N LEU A 338 10.76 19.96 -16.96
CA LEU A 338 10.31 20.16 -15.58
C LEU A 338 10.50 21.59 -15.09
N GLY A 339 11.22 22.44 -15.83
CA GLY A 339 11.50 23.82 -15.43
C GLY A 339 12.48 23.92 -14.25
N LEU A 340 13.39 22.96 -14.12
CA LEU A 340 14.36 22.84 -13.03
C LEU A 340 15.80 23.00 -13.56
N PRO A 341 16.79 23.30 -12.69
CA PRO A 341 18.17 23.42 -13.10
C PRO A 341 18.75 22.07 -13.54
N GLU A 342 19.45 22.06 -14.68
CA GLU A 342 20.20 20.89 -15.12
C GLU A 342 21.32 20.54 -14.13
N GLY A 343 21.61 19.26 -13.97
CA GLY A 343 22.76 18.79 -13.20
C GLY A 343 22.49 18.56 -11.71
N ILE A 344 21.34 19.00 -11.18
CA ILE A 344 20.95 18.71 -9.80
C ILE A 344 20.84 17.19 -9.58
N PRO A 345 21.23 16.67 -8.40
CA PRO A 345 21.19 15.24 -8.13
C PRO A 345 19.75 14.71 -8.02
N VAL A 346 19.57 13.50 -8.52
CA VAL A 346 18.36 12.70 -8.36
C VAL A 346 18.69 11.52 -7.44
N ALA A 347 17.88 11.32 -6.40
CA ALA A 347 18.02 10.19 -5.48
C ALA A 347 17.61 8.86 -6.14
N VAL A 348 18.19 7.76 -5.69
CA VAL A 348 17.64 6.42 -5.96
C VAL A 348 16.22 6.36 -5.39
N GLY A 349 15.25 5.86 -6.15
CA GLY A 349 13.85 5.83 -5.72
C GLY A 349 13.54 4.70 -4.74
N ALA A 350 12.37 4.79 -4.11
CA ALA A 350 11.82 3.76 -3.24
C ALA A 350 10.29 3.76 -3.30
N PHE A 351 9.66 2.94 -2.46
CA PHE A 351 8.21 2.95 -2.34
C PHE A 351 7.70 4.09 -1.47
N ASP A 352 6.52 4.57 -1.81
CA ASP A 352 5.78 5.64 -1.14
C ASP A 352 5.71 5.45 0.38
N ALA A 353 5.34 4.26 0.86
CA ALA A 353 5.22 3.96 2.28
C ALA A 353 6.57 4.11 3.03
N HIS A 354 7.67 3.66 2.45
CA HIS A 354 9.00 3.71 3.07
C HIS A 354 9.49 5.15 3.18
N TYR A 355 9.27 5.97 2.14
CA TYR A 355 9.55 7.40 2.18
C TYR A 355 8.62 8.16 3.12
N GLY A 356 7.34 7.78 3.16
CA GLY A 356 6.38 8.25 4.16
C GLY A 356 6.82 7.93 5.59
N GLY A 357 7.48 6.78 5.80
CA GLY A 357 8.16 6.42 7.04
C GLY A 357 9.22 7.44 7.45
N VAL A 358 10.15 7.76 6.55
CA VAL A 358 11.20 8.75 6.79
C VAL A 358 10.61 10.13 7.07
N ALA A 359 9.66 10.59 6.25
CA ALA A 359 9.02 11.89 6.45
C ALA A 359 8.14 12.00 7.70
N SER A 360 7.77 10.87 8.30
CA SER A 360 7.06 10.80 9.59
C SER A 360 8.01 10.66 10.78
N GLY A 361 9.32 10.64 10.55
CA GLY A 361 10.30 10.57 11.62
C GLY A 361 10.53 9.15 12.15
N VAL A 362 10.46 8.13 11.29
CA VAL A 362 10.78 6.74 11.67
C VAL A 362 12.18 6.65 12.29
N ALA A 363 12.30 5.87 13.35
CA ALA A 363 13.51 5.63 14.10
C ALA A 363 13.31 4.36 14.94
N PRO A 364 14.37 3.74 15.50
CA PRO A 364 14.18 2.67 16.49
C PRO A 364 13.22 3.12 17.60
N GLY A 365 12.24 2.28 17.94
CA GLY A 365 11.16 2.64 18.89
C GLY A 365 10.02 3.47 18.30
N THR A 366 10.13 3.95 17.06
CA THR A 366 9.06 4.68 16.35
C THR A 366 8.53 3.84 15.19
N LEU A 367 7.27 3.45 15.27
CA LEU A 367 6.55 2.88 14.13
C LEU A 367 5.80 3.99 13.38
N VAL A 368 5.85 3.95 12.06
CA VAL A 368 5.03 4.80 11.21
C VAL A 368 3.92 3.97 10.60
N LYS A 369 2.68 4.39 10.80
CA LYS A 369 1.48 3.73 10.27
C LYS A 369 0.83 4.62 9.21
N ILE A 370 0.98 4.22 7.96
CA ILE A 370 0.37 4.87 6.80
C ILE A 370 -1.05 4.33 6.66
N ILE A 371 -2.06 5.16 6.85
CA ILE A 371 -3.47 4.75 6.95
C ILE A 371 -4.28 5.24 5.76
N GLY A 372 -4.79 4.28 4.98
CA GLY A 372 -5.71 4.49 3.88
C GLY A 372 -6.78 3.39 3.81
N THR A 373 -7.05 2.90 2.61
CA THR A 373 -7.91 1.73 2.36
C THR A 373 -7.39 0.49 3.11
N SER A 374 -6.07 0.30 3.06
CA SER A 374 -5.27 -0.63 3.86
C SER A 374 -4.34 0.14 4.80
N THR A 375 -3.45 -0.57 5.52
CA THR A 375 -2.35 0.10 6.24
C THR A 375 -1.01 -0.50 5.88
N CYS A 376 0.02 0.35 5.89
CA CYS A 376 1.41 -0.07 5.86
C CYS A 376 2.09 0.41 7.15
N ASP A 377 2.78 -0.51 7.82
CA ASP A 377 3.51 -0.29 9.05
C ASP A 377 5.00 -0.36 8.75
N ILE A 378 5.67 0.79 8.90
CA ILE A 378 7.09 0.95 8.65
C ILE A 378 7.81 1.15 9.98
N ALA A 379 8.78 0.29 10.26
CA ALA A 379 9.67 0.40 11.40
C ALA A 379 11.12 0.22 10.96
N VAL A 380 12.06 0.59 11.84
CA VAL A 380 13.48 0.33 11.63
C VAL A 380 14.11 -0.30 12.87
N ALA A 381 15.11 -1.15 12.64
CA ALA A 381 15.90 -1.78 13.68
C ALA A 381 17.40 -1.63 13.37
N ALA A 382 18.20 -1.41 14.41
CA ALA A 382 19.65 -1.38 14.27
C ALA A 382 20.19 -2.76 13.86
N LYS A 383 21.27 -2.78 13.08
CA LYS A 383 21.97 -4.02 12.66
C LYS A 383 22.88 -4.58 13.77
N ALA A 384 22.39 -4.67 15.00
CA ALA A 384 23.15 -5.18 16.12
C ALA A 384 22.67 -6.58 16.53
N GLY A 385 23.58 -7.54 16.60
CA GLY A 385 23.29 -8.91 17.06
C GLY A 385 23.04 -9.90 15.92
N ALA A 386 22.12 -10.83 16.14
CA ALA A 386 21.77 -11.86 15.16
C ALA A 386 20.96 -11.29 13.98
N PRO A 387 20.99 -11.93 12.80
CA PRO A 387 20.12 -11.56 11.68
C PRO A 387 18.66 -11.49 12.13
N LEU A 388 18.00 -10.37 11.84
CA LEU A 388 16.62 -10.17 12.24
C LEU A 388 15.69 -10.94 11.31
N THR A 389 14.86 -11.79 11.89
CA THR A 389 13.77 -12.51 11.22
C THR A 389 12.51 -12.34 12.05
N ILE A 390 11.41 -11.91 11.44
CA ILE A 390 10.12 -11.72 12.11
C ILE A 390 9.06 -12.46 11.29
N PRO A 391 8.51 -13.58 11.77
CA PRO A 391 7.49 -14.31 11.03
C PRO A 391 6.25 -13.45 10.75
N GLY A 392 5.76 -13.51 9.52
CA GLY A 392 4.53 -12.85 9.09
C GLY A 392 4.64 -11.39 8.64
N VAL A 393 5.80 -10.74 8.79
CA VAL A 393 6.01 -9.38 8.23
C VAL A 393 6.21 -9.44 6.72
N CYS A 394 5.89 -8.37 6.01
CA CYS A 394 6.04 -8.32 4.55
C CYS A 394 7.50 -8.38 4.12
N GLY A 395 8.40 -7.72 4.87
CA GLY A 395 9.81 -7.72 4.52
C GLY A 395 10.73 -7.12 5.57
N ILE A 396 11.98 -7.58 5.60
CA ILE A 396 13.07 -7.08 6.43
C ILE A 396 14.29 -6.86 5.53
N VAL A 397 14.63 -5.61 5.27
CA VAL A 397 15.62 -5.26 4.25
C VAL A 397 16.57 -4.20 4.77
N ASP A 398 17.87 -4.47 4.61
CA ASP A 398 18.92 -3.53 4.98
C ASP A 398 18.89 -2.28 4.09
N GLY A 399 18.84 -1.10 4.71
CA GLY A 399 18.88 0.18 4.04
C GLY A 399 17.62 0.57 3.26
N SER A 400 16.51 -0.17 3.41
CA SER A 400 15.28 0.11 2.64
C SER A 400 14.47 1.31 3.13
N VAL A 401 14.72 1.80 4.35
CA VAL A 401 14.01 2.94 4.95
C VAL A 401 15.04 3.98 5.41
N ILE A 402 15.84 3.63 6.42
CA ILE A 402 17.00 4.43 6.85
C ILE A 402 18.28 3.68 6.45
N PRO A 403 19.20 4.31 5.70
CA PRO A 403 20.48 3.68 5.33
C PRO A 403 21.23 3.14 6.55
N GLY A 404 21.71 1.90 6.46
CA GLY A 404 22.45 1.24 7.56
C GLY A 404 21.58 0.63 8.68
N MET A 405 20.25 0.66 8.55
CA MET A 405 19.31 -0.03 9.44
C MET A 405 18.49 -1.07 8.68
N TYR A 406 18.00 -2.09 9.37
CA TYR A 406 16.94 -2.93 8.83
C TYR A 406 15.65 -2.12 8.75
N GLY A 407 15.12 -1.92 7.55
CA GLY A 407 13.76 -1.45 7.33
C GLY A 407 12.80 -2.63 7.35
N ILE A 408 11.72 -2.49 8.11
CA ILE A 408 10.73 -3.53 8.33
C ILE A 408 9.40 -3.03 7.77
N GLU A 409 8.80 -3.82 6.90
CA GLU A 409 7.48 -3.59 6.33
C GLU A 409 6.50 -4.62 6.88
N ALA A 410 5.37 -4.14 7.40
CA ALA A 410 4.20 -4.95 7.74
C ALA A 410 2.93 -4.23 7.29
N GLY A 411 1.77 -4.83 7.44
CA GLY A 411 0.52 -4.10 7.22
C GLY A 411 -0.73 -4.93 7.36
N GLN A 412 -1.87 -4.24 7.38
CA GLN A 412 -3.19 -4.86 7.39
C GLN A 412 -3.84 -4.71 6.02
N SER A 413 -4.40 -5.82 5.51
CA SER A 413 -4.98 -5.91 4.17
C SER A 413 -6.13 -4.92 3.93
N ALA A 414 -6.95 -4.67 4.96
CA ALA A 414 -8.08 -3.77 4.88
C ALA A 414 -8.32 -3.09 6.23
N VAL A 415 -8.42 -1.76 6.22
CA VAL A 415 -8.80 -0.94 7.38
C VAL A 415 -9.86 0.05 6.96
N GLY A 416 -9.49 1.06 6.16
CA GLY A 416 -10.45 1.98 5.55
C GLY A 416 -11.48 1.26 4.68
N ASP A 417 -11.07 0.20 3.96
CA ASP A 417 -11.97 -0.59 3.13
C ASP A 417 -13.03 -1.33 3.95
N VAL A 418 -12.71 -1.79 5.16
CA VAL A 418 -13.69 -2.44 6.05
C VAL A 418 -14.75 -1.43 6.47
N PHE A 419 -14.34 -0.21 6.82
CA PHE A 419 -15.26 0.85 7.21
C PHE A 419 -16.12 1.28 6.03
N ASN A 420 -15.50 1.48 4.87
CA ASN A 420 -16.18 1.89 3.65
C ASN A 420 -17.15 0.81 3.17
N TRP A 421 -16.78 -0.47 3.21
CA TRP A 421 -17.67 -1.60 2.90
C TRP A 421 -18.91 -1.57 3.80
N PHE A 422 -18.73 -1.43 5.11
CA PHE A 422 -19.86 -1.40 6.03
C PHE A 422 -20.79 -0.22 5.76
N VAL A 423 -20.24 0.97 5.50
CA VAL A 423 -21.05 2.17 5.22
C VAL A 423 -21.76 2.05 3.87
N SER A 424 -21.03 1.77 2.80
CA SER A 424 -21.57 1.79 1.44
C SER A 424 -22.46 0.58 1.13
N HIS A 425 -22.07 -0.63 1.52
CA HIS A 425 -22.77 -1.85 1.14
C HIS A 425 -23.81 -2.28 2.17
N VAL A 426 -23.45 -2.23 3.46
CA VAL A 426 -24.34 -2.71 4.54
C VAL A 426 -25.31 -1.61 4.97
N CYS A 427 -24.83 -0.39 5.16
CA CYS A 427 -25.68 0.74 5.56
C CYS A 427 -26.31 1.49 4.38
N GLN A 428 -25.85 1.25 3.14
CA GLN A 428 -26.27 1.98 1.94
C GLN A 428 -26.09 3.51 2.09
N GLY A 429 -25.00 3.90 2.75
CA GLY A 429 -24.67 5.28 3.09
C GLY A 429 -23.46 5.83 2.34
N ASP A 430 -23.03 7.03 2.75
CA ASP A 430 -21.94 7.78 2.13
C ASP A 430 -20.99 8.38 3.19
N ALA A 431 -20.19 9.38 2.79
CA ALA A 431 -19.29 10.10 3.71
C ALA A 431 -20.01 10.75 4.90
N GLY A 432 -21.26 11.21 4.74
CA GLY A 432 -22.08 11.71 5.83
C GLY A 432 -22.38 10.62 6.86
N THR A 433 -22.71 9.42 6.38
CA THR A 433 -22.94 8.25 7.23
C THR A 433 -21.69 7.84 8.03
N HIS A 434 -20.48 7.97 7.46
CA HIS A 434 -19.24 7.78 8.23
C HIS A 434 -19.16 8.72 9.43
N ALA A 435 -19.47 10.00 9.24
CA ALA A 435 -19.43 11.00 10.31
C ALA A 435 -20.50 10.73 11.38
N GLU A 436 -21.72 10.38 10.95
CA GLU A 436 -22.82 10.00 11.85
C GLU A 436 -22.47 8.78 12.71
N LEU A 437 -22.02 7.69 12.10
CA LEU A 437 -21.64 6.47 12.82
C LEU A 437 -20.45 6.71 13.74
N THR A 438 -19.50 7.55 13.34
CA THR A 438 -18.37 7.95 14.21
C THR A 438 -18.89 8.70 15.44
N ALA A 439 -19.77 9.70 15.25
CA ALA A 439 -20.34 10.47 16.35
C ALA A 439 -21.21 9.63 17.30
N GLU A 440 -21.92 8.63 16.78
CA GLU A 440 -22.68 7.67 17.60
C GLU A 440 -21.75 6.70 18.34
N ALA A 441 -20.76 6.14 17.65
CA ALA A 441 -19.80 5.20 18.22
C ALA A 441 -18.91 5.84 19.31
N MET A 442 -18.62 7.14 19.21
CA MET A 442 -17.91 7.91 20.24
C MET A 442 -18.64 7.97 21.58
N LYS A 443 -19.97 7.79 21.60
CA LYS A 443 -20.78 7.78 22.84
C LYS A 443 -20.68 6.46 23.59
N LEU A 444 -20.17 5.41 22.96
CA LEU A 444 -19.98 4.12 23.58
C LEU A 444 -18.70 4.13 24.43
N ARG A 445 -18.69 3.33 25.50
CA ARG A 445 -17.47 2.98 26.24
C ARG A 445 -16.82 1.73 25.63
N PRO A 446 -15.51 1.50 25.83
CA PRO A 446 -14.88 0.22 25.51
C PRO A 446 -15.70 -0.94 26.07
N GLY A 447 -15.94 -1.99 25.28
CA GLY A 447 -16.74 -3.16 25.69
C GLY A 447 -18.26 -2.96 25.74
N GLN A 448 -18.78 -1.73 25.63
CA GLN A 448 -20.23 -1.46 25.73
C GLN A 448 -21.04 -2.07 24.58
N SER A 449 -20.42 -2.30 23.42
CA SER A 449 -21.08 -2.96 22.27
C SER A 449 -21.44 -4.41 22.61
N GLY A 450 -20.62 -5.11 23.41
CA GLY A 450 -20.68 -6.57 23.59
C GLY A 450 -20.39 -7.35 22.31
N LEU A 451 -19.77 -6.69 21.32
CA LEU A 451 -19.40 -7.28 20.03
C LEU A 451 -17.90 -7.52 19.97
N LEU A 452 -17.49 -8.43 19.11
CA LEU A 452 -16.10 -8.66 18.75
C LEU A 452 -16.02 -9.08 17.28
N ALA A 453 -15.01 -8.56 16.57
CA ALA A 453 -14.81 -8.84 15.16
C ALA A 453 -13.36 -9.22 14.82
N LEU A 454 -13.19 -9.93 13.69
CA LEU A 454 -11.90 -10.14 13.02
C LEU A 454 -11.88 -9.31 11.73
N ASP A 455 -10.81 -8.55 11.53
CA ASP A 455 -10.63 -7.54 10.47
C ASP A 455 -10.23 -8.13 9.11
N TRP A 456 -10.59 -9.38 8.83
CA TRP A 456 -10.09 -10.16 7.70
C TRP A 456 -11.03 -10.14 6.48
N ASN A 457 -11.82 -9.09 6.30
CA ASN A 457 -12.73 -8.96 5.15
C ASN A 457 -12.00 -9.04 3.79
N ASN A 458 -10.68 -8.83 3.78
CA ASN A 458 -9.81 -8.98 2.61
C ASN A 458 -8.57 -9.85 2.92
N GLY A 459 -8.76 -10.96 3.65
CA GLY A 459 -7.67 -11.82 4.12
C GLY A 459 -6.82 -11.17 5.21
N ASN A 460 -5.69 -11.80 5.53
CA ASN A 460 -4.70 -11.28 6.48
C ASN A 460 -3.29 -11.29 5.88
N ARG A 461 -2.69 -10.11 5.71
CA ARG A 461 -1.31 -9.95 5.26
C ARG A 461 -0.31 -10.23 6.38
N THR A 462 -0.42 -9.52 7.51
CA THR A 462 0.44 -9.70 8.68
C THR A 462 -0.44 -9.99 9.90
N ILE A 463 -0.16 -11.01 10.72
CA ILE A 463 1.02 -11.91 10.75
C ILE A 463 0.76 -13.29 10.14
N LEU A 464 -0.47 -13.59 9.70
CA LEU A 464 -0.87 -14.94 9.31
C LEU A 464 -0.49 -15.27 7.86
N VAL A 465 -0.39 -14.25 7.02
CA VAL A 465 -0.06 -14.37 5.59
C VAL A 465 -0.98 -15.34 4.86
N ASP A 466 -2.29 -15.20 5.10
CA ASP A 466 -3.34 -16.02 4.52
C ASP A 466 -4.41 -15.13 3.87
N ALA A 467 -4.39 -15.12 2.53
CA ALA A 467 -5.33 -14.36 1.70
C ALA A 467 -6.75 -14.94 1.72
N ARG A 468 -6.97 -16.16 2.24
CA ARG A 468 -8.27 -16.84 2.23
C ARG A 468 -9.05 -16.68 3.52
N LEU A 469 -8.52 -15.96 4.50
CA LEU A 469 -9.24 -15.62 5.71
C LEU A 469 -10.36 -14.61 5.41
N THR A 470 -11.44 -14.66 6.20
CA THR A 470 -12.63 -13.84 6.01
C THR A 470 -13.06 -13.17 7.32
N GLY A 471 -13.78 -12.05 7.20
CA GLY A 471 -14.26 -11.30 8.35
C GLY A 471 -15.23 -12.08 9.24
N LEU A 472 -15.20 -11.80 10.55
CA LEU A 472 -16.06 -12.41 11.56
C LEU A 472 -16.68 -11.32 12.43
N LEU A 473 -17.95 -11.46 12.81
CA LEU A 473 -18.61 -10.63 13.82
C LEU A 473 -19.44 -11.51 14.76
N ILE A 474 -19.16 -11.46 16.05
CA ILE A 474 -19.89 -12.21 17.08
C ILE A 474 -20.47 -11.28 18.17
N GLY A 475 -21.38 -11.83 18.99
CA GLY A 475 -22.01 -11.10 20.11
C GLY A 475 -23.30 -10.36 19.74
N GLN A 476 -23.82 -10.56 18.53
CA GLN A 476 -25.04 -9.89 18.07
C GLN A 476 -26.28 -10.29 18.89
N THR A 477 -27.15 -9.32 19.09
CA THR A 477 -28.47 -9.46 19.72
C THR A 477 -29.52 -8.76 18.86
N LEU A 478 -30.80 -8.94 19.17
CA LEU A 478 -31.89 -8.19 18.51
C LEU A 478 -31.82 -6.67 18.72
N HIS A 479 -30.96 -6.19 19.63
CA HIS A 479 -30.76 -4.78 19.94
C HIS A 479 -29.46 -4.21 19.37
N THR A 480 -28.67 -5.00 18.64
CA THR A 480 -27.41 -4.55 18.05
C THR A 480 -27.65 -3.42 17.04
N THR A 481 -26.93 -2.31 17.21
CA THR A 481 -27.05 -1.12 16.36
C THR A 481 -25.93 -1.01 15.34
N ARG A 482 -26.13 -0.19 14.29
CA ARG A 482 -25.09 0.09 13.29
C ARG A 482 -23.84 0.73 13.90
N ALA A 483 -24.01 1.62 14.88
CA ALA A 483 -22.90 2.27 15.57
C ALA A 483 -22.08 1.28 16.44
N GLU A 484 -22.74 0.32 17.10
CA GLU A 484 -22.04 -0.74 17.83
C GLU A 484 -21.20 -1.60 16.88
N ILE A 485 -21.73 -1.97 15.71
CA ILE A 485 -20.99 -2.74 14.69
C ILE A 485 -19.82 -1.91 14.14
N TYR A 486 -20.06 -0.65 13.77
CA TYR A 486 -19.02 0.24 13.26
C TYR A 486 -17.86 0.40 14.26
N ARG A 487 -18.17 0.57 15.55
CA ARG A 487 -17.17 0.60 16.61
C ARG A 487 -16.39 -0.72 16.68
N ALA A 488 -17.08 -1.86 16.69
CA ALA A 488 -16.44 -3.18 16.76
C ALA A 488 -15.50 -3.44 15.59
N LEU A 489 -15.81 -2.92 14.38
CA LEU A 489 -14.91 -3.00 13.23
C LEU A 489 -13.66 -2.12 13.43
N ILE A 490 -13.78 -0.91 13.98
CA ILE A 490 -12.62 -0.08 14.32
C ILE A 490 -11.75 -0.80 15.37
N GLU A 491 -12.38 -1.32 16.43
CA GLU A 491 -11.70 -2.08 17.49
C GLU A 491 -10.98 -3.31 16.92
N ALA A 492 -11.61 -4.06 16.01
CA ALA A 492 -10.98 -5.20 15.33
C ALA A 492 -9.71 -4.81 14.57
N THR A 493 -9.74 -3.70 13.83
CA THR A 493 -8.53 -3.23 13.12
C THR A 493 -7.44 -2.79 14.11
N ALA A 494 -7.80 -2.22 15.26
CA ALA A 494 -6.83 -1.88 16.31
C ALA A 494 -6.22 -3.14 16.95
N PHE A 495 -7.00 -4.20 17.17
CA PHE A 495 -6.49 -5.50 17.64
C PHE A 495 -5.57 -6.18 16.63
N GLY A 496 -5.90 -6.06 15.34
CA GLY A 496 -5.03 -6.48 14.24
C GLY A 496 -3.68 -5.77 14.31
N ALA A 497 -3.69 -4.43 14.36
CA ALA A 497 -2.47 -3.62 14.51
C ALA A 497 -1.67 -3.98 15.78
N HIS A 498 -2.34 -4.12 16.93
CA HIS A 498 -1.66 -4.52 18.17
C HIS A 498 -1.00 -5.90 18.05
N THR A 499 -1.60 -6.84 17.33
CA THR A 499 -0.99 -8.15 17.05
C THR A 499 0.29 -8.02 16.22
N ILE A 500 0.33 -7.12 15.25
CA ILE A 500 1.55 -6.81 14.48
C ILE A 500 2.63 -6.22 15.39
N HIS A 501 2.29 -5.20 16.19
CA HIS A 501 3.24 -4.53 17.06
C HIS A 501 3.83 -5.49 18.11
N ARG A 502 2.99 -6.35 18.69
CA ARG A 502 3.45 -7.40 19.62
C ARG A 502 4.38 -8.38 18.93
N ARG A 503 4.06 -8.80 17.70
CA ARG A 503 4.95 -9.67 16.92
C ARG A 503 6.31 -9.00 16.68
N MET A 504 6.37 -7.72 16.33
CA MET A 504 7.65 -7.02 16.19
C MET A 504 8.43 -6.97 17.52
N ALA A 505 7.74 -6.67 18.62
CA ALA A 505 8.36 -6.60 19.95
C ALA A 505 8.92 -7.95 20.43
N GLU A 506 8.21 -9.06 20.16
CA GLU A 506 8.66 -10.44 20.45
C GLU A 506 10.00 -10.77 19.81
N TYR A 507 10.33 -10.14 18.68
CA TYR A 507 11.57 -10.36 17.92
C TYR A 507 12.56 -9.20 18.06
N GLY A 508 12.44 -8.41 19.13
CA GLY A 508 13.45 -7.40 19.51
C GLY A 508 13.26 -6.04 18.85
N VAL A 509 12.08 -5.75 18.29
CA VAL A 509 11.74 -4.45 17.70
C VAL A 509 10.60 -3.80 18.52
N PRO A 510 10.90 -3.23 19.70
CA PRO A 510 9.88 -2.58 20.53
C PRO A 510 9.36 -1.30 19.88
N ILE A 511 8.09 -0.98 20.15
CA ILE A 511 7.41 0.22 19.65
C ILE A 511 7.02 1.12 20.83
N ASP A 512 7.69 2.26 20.95
CA ASP A 512 7.52 3.24 22.04
C ASP A 512 6.56 4.38 21.66
N ARG A 513 6.44 4.66 20.37
CA ARG A 513 5.47 5.62 19.82
C ARG A 513 5.05 5.23 18.41
N ILE A 514 3.84 5.66 18.02
CA ILE A 514 3.31 5.47 16.68
C ILE A 514 3.06 6.84 16.05
N VAL A 515 3.63 7.09 14.88
CA VAL A 515 3.28 8.25 14.05
C VAL A 515 2.39 7.79 12.93
N THR A 516 1.27 8.44 12.75
CA THR A 516 0.30 8.13 11.71
C THR A 516 0.37 9.17 10.60
N CYS A 517 0.12 8.73 9.37
CA CYS A 517 -0.16 9.61 8.25
C CYS A 517 -1.29 9.02 7.39
N GLY A 518 -1.82 9.83 6.48
CA GLY A 518 -2.95 9.46 5.65
C GLY A 518 -4.31 10.00 6.15
N GLY A 519 -5.29 10.02 5.25
CA GLY A 519 -6.50 10.82 5.43
C GLY A 519 -7.44 10.38 6.56
N ILE A 520 -7.37 9.13 7.01
CA ILE A 520 -8.19 8.64 8.14
C ILE A 520 -7.66 9.20 9.47
N ALA A 521 -6.34 9.25 9.65
CA ALA A 521 -5.70 9.78 10.85
C ALA A 521 -6.11 11.24 11.13
N GLU A 522 -6.30 12.01 10.06
CA GLU A 522 -6.69 13.42 10.09
C GLU A 522 -8.17 13.67 10.43
N LYS A 523 -9.03 12.68 10.18
CA LYS A 523 -10.50 12.88 10.14
C LYS A 523 -11.25 12.11 11.22
N ASN A 524 -10.66 11.07 11.79
CA ASN A 524 -11.35 10.14 12.67
C ASN A 524 -10.68 10.06 14.06
N PRO A 525 -11.00 10.98 14.99
CA PRO A 525 -10.43 10.97 16.33
C PRO A 525 -10.83 9.74 17.15
N LEU A 526 -11.98 9.12 16.86
CA LEU A 526 -12.39 7.86 17.50
C LEU A 526 -11.42 6.73 17.14
N PHE A 527 -11.10 6.59 15.85
CA PHE A 527 -10.11 5.63 15.37
C PHE A 527 -8.77 5.84 16.07
N MET A 528 -8.30 7.09 16.10
CA MET A 528 -7.01 7.43 16.70
C MET A 528 -6.95 7.10 18.20
N GLN A 529 -7.99 7.44 18.96
CA GLN A 529 -8.03 7.14 20.39
C GLN A 529 -8.14 5.63 20.67
N ILE A 530 -8.98 4.89 19.93
CA ILE A 530 -9.08 3.44 20.09
C ILE A 530 -7.74 2.76 19.81
N TYR A 531 -7.01 3.18 18.78
CA TYR A 531 -5.69 2.63 18.50
C TYR A 531 -4.68 2.92 19.61
N ALA A 532 -4.69 4.13 20.18
CA ALA A 532 -3.83 4.46 21.32
C ALA A 532 -4.16 3.59 22.55
N ASP A 533 -5.44 3.45 22.86
CA ASP A 533 -5.92 2.65 23.99
C ASP A 533 -5.59 1.16 23.79
N VAL A 534 -5.84 0.59 22.61
CA VAL A 534 -5.60 -0.84 22.32
C VAL A 534 -4.11 -1.15 22.21
N CYS A 535 -3.34 -0.32 21.51
CA CYS A 535 -1.91 -0.60 21.31
C CYS A 535 -1.08 -0.35 22.57
N GLY A 536 -1.59 0.47 23.50
CA GLY A 536 -0.86 0.87 24.68
C GLY A 536 0.21 1.92 24.43
N THR A 537 0.13 2.61 23.30
CA THR A 537 1.19 3.47 22.77
C THR A 537 0.59 4.80 22.35
N ARG A 538 1.29 5.91 22.58
CA ARG A 538 0.85 7.21 22.08
C ARG A 538 0.81 7.23 20.56
N LEU A 539 -0.24 7.83 20.01
CA LEU A 539 -0.36 8.11 18.58
C LEU A 539 -0.19 9.59 18.31
N GLU A 540 0.63 9.90 17.32
CA GLU A 540 0.91 11.23 16.81
C GLU A 540 0.49 11.28 15.33
N VAL A 541 0.19 12.46 14.79
CA VAL A 541 -0.12 12.64 13.36
C VAL A 541 1.03 13.39 12.70
N SER A 542 1.52 12.90 11.57
CA SER A 542 2.56 13.58 10.77
C SER A 542 2.12 15.00 10.44
N ARG A 543 3.07 15.96 10.49
CA ARG A 543 2.79 17.37 10.18
C ARG A 543 2.40 17.57 8.73
N SER A 544 3.05 16.84 7.83
CA SER A 544 2.85 16.96 6.38
C SER A 544 1.63 16.17 5.94
N ALA A 545 0.77 16.80 5.15
CA ALA A 545 -0.34 16.13 4.48
C ALA A 545 0.11 15.37 3.21
N GLN A 546 1.33 15.62 2.73
CA GLN A 546 1.97 14.98 1.58
C GLN A 546 3.19 14.17 2.01
N THR A 547 2.99 13.30 3.01
CA THR A 547 4.08 12.69 3.75
C THR A 547 5.00 11.84 2.86
N CYS A 548 4.47 11.07 1.91
CA CYS A 548 5.28 10.27 0.98
C CYS A 548 6.16 11.16 0.10
N ALA A 549 5.56 12.14 -0.58
CA ALA A 549 6.27 13.13 -1.37
C ALA A 549 7.31 13.92 -0.56
N LEU A 550 7.05 14.23 0.72
CA LEU A 550 8.04 14.85 1.61
C LEU A 550 9.24 13.93 1.84
N GLY A 551 9.03 12.61 1.91
CA GLY A 551 10.11 11.63 2.00
C GLY A 551 10.99 11.65 0.75
N ALA A 552 10.38 11.75 -0.43
CA ALA A 552 11.14 11.97 -1.66
C ALA A 552 11.95 13.27 -1.62
N ALA A 553 11.34 14.39 -1.21
CA ALA A 553 12.05 15.67 -1.08
C ALA A 553 13.21 15.59 -0.07
N ILE A 554 13.05 14.86 1.04
CA ILE A 554 14.11 14.60 2.03
C ILE A 554 15.30 13.91 1.36
N PHE A 555 15.09 12.83 0.62
CA PHE A 555 16.19 12.15 -0.06
C PHE A 555 16.80 13.00 -1.18
N GLY A 556 16.01 13.82 -1.87
CA GLY A 556 16.52 14.85 -2.78
C GLY A 556 17.50 15.82 -2.09
N ALA A 557 17.18 16.26 -0.87
CA ALA A 557 18.05 17.11 -0.07
C ALA A 557 19.29 16.37 0.47
N VAL A 558 19.18 15.08 0.78
CA VAL A 558 20.31 14.24 1.21
C VAL A 558 21.32 14.08 0.05
N VAL A 559 20.86 13.70 -1.14
CA VAL A 559 21.78 13.51 -2.28
C VAL A 559 22.36 14.82 -2.82
N ALA A 560 21.74 15.97 -2.52
CA ALA A 560 22.31 17.29 -2.73
C ALA A 560 23.54 17.55 -1.86
N GLY A 561 23.56 17.00 -0.65
CA GLY A 561 24.63 17.15 0.31
C GLY A 561 24.70 18.55 0.94
N LYS A 562 25.36 18.64 2.09
CA LYS A 562 25.48 19.89 2.85
C LYS A 562 26.12 21.03 2.07
N ALA A 563 27.05 20.73 1.16
CA ALA A 563 27.73 21.73 0.34
C ALA A 563 26.78 22.51 -0.60
N ALA A 564 25.67 21.89 -1.04
CA ALA A 564 24.64 22.54 -1.84
C ALA A 564 23.53 23.18 -0.98
N GLY A 565 23.59 23.01 0.34
CA GLY A 565 22.56 23.43 1.31
C GLY A 565 21.55 22.34 1.65
N GLY A 566 21.86 21.08 1.35
CA GLY A 566 21.14 19.90 1.80
C GLY A 566 21.72 19.32 3.09
N TYR A 567 21.70 17.99 3.20
CA TYR A 567 22.18 17.26 4.39
C TYR A 567 23.09 16.10 3.98
N ASP A 568 24.00 15.68 4.87
CA ASP A 568 24.94 14.58 4.58
C ASP A 568 24.38 13.21 5.00
N THR A 569 23.28 13.19 5.77
CA THR A 569 22.65 11.97 6.29
C THR A 569 21.13 12.12 6.32
N THR A 570 20.42 10.99 6.20
CA THR A 570 18.96 10.95 6.26
C THR A 570 18.44 11.44 7.61
N GLU A 571 19.12 11.13 8.71
CA GLU A 571 18.73 11.53 10.06
C GLU A 571 18.79 13.04 10.26
N GLN A 572 19.81 13.71 9.71
CA GLN A 572 19.91 15.18 9.75
C GLN A 572 18.77 15.84 8.98
N ALA A 573 18.50 15.34 7.77
CA ALA A 573 17.39 15.85 6.96
C ALA A 573 16.04 15.59 7.63
N GLN A 574 15.84 14.39 8.18
CA GLN A 574 14.64 14.02 8.92
C GLN A 574 14.43 14.95 10.12
N ALA A 575 15.47 15.21 10.92
CA ALA A 575 15.37 16.07 12.09
C ALA A 575 14.98 17.52 11.76
N ALA A 576 15.38 18.04 10.60
CA ALA A 576 15.07 19.39 10.17
C ALA A 576 13.74 19.50 9.42
N MET A 577 13.42 18.52 8.58
CA MET A 577 12.32 18.59 7.61
C MET A 577 11.04 17.91 8.08
N THR A 578 11.06 17.15 9.18
CA THR A 578 9.88 16.44 9.67
C THR A 578 9.30 17.05 10.93
N GLY A 579 8.12 16.57 11.32
CA GLY A 579 7.47 16.95 12.56
C GLY A 579 6.11 16.27 12.70
N VAL A 580 5.49 16.46 13.86
CA VAL A 580 4.14 15.99 14.16
C VAL A 580 3.23 17.17 14.46
N LYS A 581 1.92 16.97 14.31
CA LYS A 581 0.90 17.94 14.74
C LYS A 581 0.84 18.02 16.26
N ALA A 582 0.25 19.09 16.77
CA ALA A 582 0.12 19.32 18.21
C ALA A 582 -0.84 18.34 18.90
N GLU A 583 -1.77 17.75 18.15
CA GLU A 583 -2.72 16.77 18.68
C GLU A 583 -2.01 15.43 18.88
N VAL A 584 -2.12 14.90 20.10
CA VAL A 584 -1.52 13.62 20.51
C VAL A 584 -2.58 12.81 21.22
N TYR A 585 -2.73 11.55 20.82
CA TYR A 585 -3.65 10.61 21.42
C TYR A 585 -2.89 9.74 22.41
N ALA A 586 -3.03 10.05 23.70
CA ALA A 586 -2.42 9.27 24.77
C ALA A 586 -3.34 8.10 25.17
N PRO A 587 -2.78 6.92 25.48
CA PRO A 587 -3.58 5.81 25.96
C PRO A 587 -4.32 6.13 27.26
N ASN A 588 -5.57 5.73 27.35
CA ASN A 588 -6.36 5.78 28.56
C ASN A 588 -6.25 4.45 29.35
N ALA A 589 -5.76 4.53 30.59
CA ALA A 589 -5.53 3.33 31.43
C ALA A 589 -6.80 2.53 31.72
N ALA A 590 -7.96 3.18 31.92
CA ALA A 590 -9.22 2.48 32.18
C ALA A 590 -9.75 1.81 30.90
N ALA A 591 -9.57 2.44 29.73
CA ALA A 591 -9.90 1.84 28.45
C ALA A 591 -9.00 0.62 28.16
N GLN A 592 -7.71 0.72 28.47
CA GLN A 592 -6.73 -0.36 28.31
C GLN A 592 -7.09 -1.62 29.07
N GLU A 593 -7.60 -1.50 30.29
CA GLU A 593 -8.01 -2.66 31.08
C GLU A 593 -9.09 -3.46 30.34
N VAL A 594 -10.13 -2.78 29.87
CA VAL A 594 -11.22 -3.40 29.08
C VAL A 594 -10.71 -3.93 27.74
N TYR A 595 -9.90 -3.15 27.03
CA TYR A 595 -9.33 -3.58 25.75
C TYR A 595 -8.35 -4.75 25.90
N GLY A 596 -7.66 -4.89 27.03
CA GLY A 596 -6.84 -6.04 27.35
C GLY A 596 -7.66 -7.32 27.45
N GLU A 597 -8.82 -7.27 28.11
CA GLU A 597 -9.75 -8.39 28.15
C GLU A 597 -10.31 -8.74 26.76
N LEU A 598 -10.77 -7.74 26.02
CA LEU A 598 -11.28 -7.93 24.65
C LEU A 598 -10.21 -8.47 23.71
N TYR A 599 -8.97 -8.00 23.83
CA TYR A 599 -7.84 -8.49 23.05
C TYR A 599 -7.53 -9.95 23.36
N GLY A 600 -7.63 -10.36 24.62
CA GLY A 600 -7.51 -11.77 25.01
C GLY A 600 -8.54 -12.64 24.28
N LEU A 601 -9.80 -12.20 24.19
CA LEU A 601 -10.84 -12.88 23.42
C LEU A 601 -10.59 -12.83 21.91
N TYR A 602 -10.12 -11.69 21.38
CA TYR A 602 -9.74 -11.54 19.97
C TYR A 602 -8.68 -12.56 19.59
N ARG A 603 -7.62 -12.72 20.41
CA ARG A 603 -6.53 -13.67 20.17
C ARG A 603 -7.00 -15.12 20.10
N ARG A 604 -7.95 -15.50 20.96
CA ARG A 604 -8.56 -16.84 20.93
C ARG A 604 -9.29 -17.12 19.61
N LEU A 605 -10.08 -16.16 19.13
CA LEU A 605 -10.75 -16.26 17.83
C LEU A 605 -9.74 -16.25 16.68
N HIS A 606 -8.80 -15.32 16.71
CA HIS A 606 -7.72 -15.18 15.73
C HIS A 606 -6.98 -16.51 15.55
N ASP A 607 -6.50 -17.13 16.63
CA ASP A 607 -5.72 -18.36 16.50
C ASP A 607 -6.60 -19.56 16.12
N SER A 608 -7.84 -19.62 16.62
CA SER A 608 -8.77 -20.72 16.30
C SER A 608 -9.18 -20.74 14.82
N PHE A 609 -9.35 -19.58 14.19
CA PHE A 609 -9.72 -19.49 12.77
C PHE A 609 -8.52 -19.34 11.84
N GLY A 610 -7.42 -18.76 12.31
CA GLY A 610 -6.30 -18.33 11.47
C GLY A 610 -5.02 -19.16 11.61
N VAL A 611 -4.86 -19.95 12.66
CA VAL A 611 -3.64 -20.75 12.89
C VAL A 611 -3.97 -22.24 12.85
N ALA A 612 -3.40 -22.92 11.85
CA ALA A 612 -3.62 -24.35 11.65
C ALA A 612 -3.23 -25.17 12.89
N GLY A 613 -4.12 -26.08 13.32
CA GLY A 613 -3.89 -26.97 14.47
C GLY A 613 -4.27 -26.39 15.83
N THR A 614 -4.69 -25.12 15.92
CA THR A 614 -5.20 -24.53 17.16
C THR A 614 -6.45 -25.26 17.66
N THR A 615 -6.49 -25.59 18.95
CA THR A 615 -7.67 -26.17 19.62
C THR A 615 -8.01 -25.33 20.84
N ASP A 616 -9.14 -24.62 20.80
CA ASP A 616 -9.66 -23.80 21.91
C ASP A 616 -11.17 -24.01 22.08
N GLY A 617 -11.65 -24.03 23.32
CA GLY A 617 -13.07 -24.12 23.66
C GLY A 617 -13.74 -22.75 23.64
N LEU A 618 -14.30 -22.33 22.51
CA LEU A 618 -14.87 -20.97 22.33
C LEU A 618 -16.27 -20.76 22.95
N ALA A 619 -16.78 -21.70 23.74
CA ALA A 619 -18.15 -21.68 24.24
C ALA A 619 -18.44 -20.51 25.20
N ASP A 620 -17.42 -20.02 25.90
CA ASP A 620 -17.47 -18.96 26.90
C ASP A 620 -17.33 -17.55 26.31
N VAL A 621 -16.73 -17.41 25.12
CA VAL A 621 -16.38 -16.11 24.51
C VAL A 621 -17.57 -15.15 24.47
N MET A 622 -18.72 -15.59 23.94
CA MET A 622 -19.91 -14.74 23.88
C MET A 622 -20.47 -14.38 25.26
N LYS A 623 -20.33 -15.25 26.27
CA LYS A 623 -20.80 -14.97 27.64
C LYS A 623 -19.89 -13.93 28.28
N ARG A 624 -18.58 -14.05 28.09
CA ARG A 624 -17.61 -13.06 28.57
C ARG A 624 -17.83 -11.67 27.94
N LEU A 625 -18.18 -11.60 26.65
CA LEU A 625 -18.55 -10.33 26.02
C LEU A 625 -19.78 -9.68 26.69
N LEU A 626 -20.77 -10.47 27.09
CA LEU A 626 -21.93 -9.98 27.84
C LEU A 626 -21.55 -9.54 29.26
N ASP A 627 -20.67 -10.27 29.94
CA ASP A 627 -20.17 -9.91 31.27
C ASP A 627 -19.41 -8.57 31.22
N ILE A 628 -18.53 -8.37 30.22
CA ILE A 628 -17.84 -7.10 29.98
C ILE A 628 -18.85 -5.99 29.71
N LYS A 629 -19.83 -6.22 28.82
CA LYS A 629 -20.89 -5.24 28.51
C LYS A 629 -21.69 -4.83 29.76
N ALA A 630 -21.99 -5.78 30.64
CA ALA A 630 -22.70 -5.53 31.90
C ALA A 630 -21.83 -4.71 32.87
N GLY A 631 -20.58 -5.13 33.10
CA GLY A 631 -19.64 -4.42 33.98
C GLY A 631 -19.41 -2.97 33.54
N VAL A 632 -19.33 -2.72 32.23
CA VAL A 632 -19.19 -1.37 31.69
C VAL A 632 -20.44 -0.52 31.91
N ARG A 633 -21.65 -1.09 31.94
CA ARG A 633 -22.90 -0.35 32.19
C ARG A 633 -23.09 0.02 33.66
N ASP A 634 -22.58 -0.81 34.55
CA ASP A 634 -22.71 -0.65 36.00
C ASP A 634 -21.63 0.27 36.61
N ALA A 635 -20.55 0.53 35.85
CA ALA A 635 -19.53 1.55 36.10
C ALA A 635 -19.87 2.88 35.41
#